data_AF-A0A954RTE8-F1
#
_entry.id   AF-A0A954RTE8-F1
#
_cell.length_a   1.000
_cell.length_b   1.000
_cell.length_c   1.000
_cell.angle_alpha   90.00
_cell.angle_beta   90.00
_cell.angle_gamma   90.00
#
_symmetry.space_group_name_H-M   'P 1'
#
loop_
_entity.id
_entity.type
_entity.pdbx_description
1 polymer ?
#
loop_
_entity_poly.entity_id
_entity_poly.type
_entity_poly.pdbx_seq_one_letter_code
_entity_poly.pdbx_strand_id
1 'polypeptide(L)'
;MKDYGNVPHELAIFFRGISWSVFSAAFLFAGYSALEPYCRKRMPELMVSWKRLLSGKFNDPRVGRDILFGLTNSVYVMISWCLIAALWPQAEIFENFQLLSGGRQILLHLGPDRTASLSYCFVCFLVFVGVASLTRSRTMAIVTSAVSSGLLQGTICQLPLTSWGLMVLSFVPVAIGLSRFGLLFYVTGAVGAALLGFPVTTNADAFYFQTGLVGPLIFGLLVIFTAATSCGRSLSTFLIPEPRSSKSS
;
A
#
# COMPACT_ATOMS: atom_id res chain seq x y z
N MET A 1 43.13 -8.25 -15.17
CA MET A 1 42.85 -6.82 -15.45
C MET A 1 41.57 -6.72 -16.28
N LYS A 2 40.42 -6.88 -15.64
CA LYS A 2 39.06 -6.62 -16.16
C LYS A 2 38.26 -6.14 -14.93
N ASP A 3 37.32 -5.22 -15.14
CA ASP A 3 36.35 -4.71 -14.14
C ASP A 3 36.61 -3.36 -13.43
N TYR A 4 37.44 -2.46 -13.99
CA TYR A 4 37.45 -1.05 -13.53
C TYR A 4 36.47 -0.15 -14.29
N GLY A 5 35.79 -0.66 -15.33
CA GLY A 5 34.84 0.11 -16.14
C GLY A 5 33.48 0.38 -15.48
N ASN A 6 33.13 -0.35 -14.41
CA ASN A 6 31.81 -0.28 -13.78
C ASN A 6 31.76 0.59 -12.52
N VAL A 7 32.90 0.94 -11.91
CA VAL A 7 32.95 1.72 -10.66
C VAL A 7 32.22 3.07 -10.78
N PRO A 8 32.34 3.85 -11.88
CA PRO A 8 31.58 5.08 -12.04
C PRO A 8 30.07 4.84 -12.10
N HIS A 9 29.65 3.73 -12.71
CA HIS A 9 28.24 3.37 -12.87
C HIS A 9 27.63 2.88 -11.55
N GLU A 10 28.36 2.05 -10.79
CA GLU A 10 27.92 1.58 -9.48
C GLU A 10 27.83 2.72 -8.47
N LEU A 11 28.81 3.64 -8.47
CA LEU A 11 28.75 4.86 -7.66
C LEU A 11 27.58 5.75 -8.08
N ALA A 12 27.28 5.88 -9.37
CA ALA A 12 26.12 6.64 -9.84
C ALA A 12 24.80 6.04 -9.36
N ILE A 13 24.64 4.70 -9.39
CA ILE A 13 23.46 4.01 -8.87
C ILE A 13 23.34 4.22 -7.34
N PHE A 14 24.46 4.11 -6.62
CA PHE A 14 24.52 4.31 -5.18
C PHE A 14 24.12 5.74 -4.78
N PHE A 15 24.76 6.75 -5.37
CA PHE A 15 24.44 8.16 -5.11
C PHE A 15 23.03 8.52 -5.53
N ARG A 16 22.53 7.97 -6.65
CA ARG A 16 21.13 8.16 -7.09
C ARG A 16 20.15 7.57 -6.06
N GLY A 17 20.42 6.37 -5.57
CA GLY A 17 19.62 5.71 -4.54
C GLY A 17 19.56 6.52 -3.24
N ILE A 18 20.72 6.90 -2.70
CA ILE A 18 20.81 7.72 -1.48
C ILE A 18 20.14 9.09 -1.67
N SER A 19 20.37 9.75 -2.80
CA SER A 19 19.75 11.04 -3.09
C SER A 19 18.23 10.94 -3.09
N TRP A 20 17.67 9.91 -3.74
CA TRP A 20 16.23 9.67 -3.75
C TRP A 20 15.69 9.36 -2.37
N SER A 21 16.35 8.48 -1.61
CA SER A 21 15.93 8.12 -0.25
C SER A 21 15.96 9.30 0.71
N VAL A 22 17.04 10.10 0.70
CA VAL A 22 17.17 11.29 1.56
C VAL A 22 16.16 12.36 1.15
N PHE A 23 16.01 12.61 -0.15
CA PHE A 23 15.00 13.55 -0.65
C PHE A 23 13.59 13.12 -0.25
N SER A 24 13.25 11.85 -0.43
CA SER A 24 11.95 11.29 -0.06
C SER A 24 11.73 11.41 1.44
N ALA A 25 12.70 11.01 2.26
CA ALA A 25 12.60 11.13 3.72
C ALA A 25 12.41 12.58 4.17
N ALA A 26 13.20 13.52 3.62
CA ALA A 26 13.08 14.95 3.94
C ALA A 26 11.73 15.52 3.49
N PHE A 27 11.27 15.18 2.29
CA PHE A 27 9.98 15.60 1.75
C PHE A 27 8.82 15.06 2.58
N LEU A 28 8.85 13.77 2.92
CA LEU A 28 7.86 13.11 3.78
C LEU A 28 7.85 13.73 5.17
N PHE A 29 9.02 13.99 5.76
CA PHE A 29 9.15 14.61 7.06
C PHE A 29 8.60 16.05 7.08
N ALA A 30 8.95 16.86 6.07
CA ALA A 30 8.46 18.22 5.92
C ALA A 30 6.95 18.25 5.69
N GLY A 31 6.45 17.41 4.78
CA GLY A 31 5.02 17.27 4.51
C GLY A 31 4.25 16.83 5.75
N TYR A 32 4.72 15.80 6.45
CA TYR A 32 4.11 15.33 7.68
C TYR A 32 4.07 16.43 8.76
N SER A 33 5.19 17.14 8.96
CA SER A 33 5.29 18.23 9.94
C SER A 33 4.36 19.39 9.62
N ALA A 34 4.17 19.73 8.34
CA ALA A 34 3.23 20.75 7.90
C ALA A 34 1.76 20.32 8.05
N LEU A 35 1.47 19.03 7.82
CA LEU A 35 0.12 18.48 7.95
C LEU A 35 -0.31 18.29 9.41
N GLU A 36 0.61 17.92 10.29
CA GLU A 36 0.32 17.61 11.68
C GLU A 36 -0.56 18.67 12.40
N PRO A 37 -0.25 19.98 12.37
CA PRO A 37 -1.08 20.99 13.02
C PRO A 37 -2.48 21.10 12.41
N TYR A 38 -2.61 20.92 11.08
CA TYR A 38 -3.90 20.97 10.41
C TYR A 38 -4.77 19.76 10.76
N CYS A 39 -4.20 18.57 10.66
CA CYS A 39 -4.87 17.31 10.99
C CYS A 39 -5.30 17.30 12.46
N ARG A 40 -4.45 17.76 13.39
CA ARG A 40 -4.82 17.88 14.81
C ARG A 40 -6.02 18.80 15.05
N LYS A 41 -6.17 19.88 14.26
CA LYS A 41 -7.26 20.86 14.44
C LYS A 41 -8.58 20.45 13.80
N ARG A 42 -8.54 19.86 12.59
CA ARG A 42 -9.76 19.62 11.78
C ARG A 42 -10.10 18.16 11.52
N MET A 43 -9.12 17.27 11.57
CA MET A 43 -9.29 15.86 11.20
C MET A 43 -8.52 14.95 12.16
N PRO A 44 -8.73 15.06 13.49
CA PRO A 44 -7.97 14.28 14.46
C PRO A 44 -8.16 12.78 14.23
N GLU A 45 -9.37 12.37 13.83
CA GLU A 45 -9.76 10.98 13.57
C GLU A 45 -8.84 10.27 12.56
N LEU A 46 -8.37 10.96 11.51
CA LEU A 46 -7.52 10.36 10.48
C LEU A 46 -6.09 10.03 10.98
N MET A 47 -5.67 10.67 12.08
CA MET A 47 -4.37 10.41 12.70
C MET A 47 -4.44 9.49 13.92
N VAL A 48 -5.64 9.20 14.45
CA VAL A 48 -5.79 8.39 15.66
C VAL A 48 -5.22 6.99 15.45
N SER A 49 -5.62 6.30 14.39
CA SER A 49 -5.18 4.93 14.11
C SER A 49 -3.69 4.87 13.75
N TRP A 50 -3.18 5.87 13.03
CA TRP A 50 -1.75 6.01 12.73
C TRP A 50 -0.91 6.23 13.99
N LYS A 51 -1.31 7.14 14.90
CA LYS A 51 -0.61 7.38 16.17
C LYS A 51 -0.68 6.19 17.11
N ARG A 52 -1.80 5.46 17.13
CA ARG A 52 -1.95 4.22 17.92
C ARG A 52 -1.02 3.13 17.42
N LEU A 53 -0.88 2.97 16.10
CA LEU A 53 0.09 2.04 15.51
C LEU A 53 1.53 2.41 15.91
N LEU A 54 1.91 3.68 15.78
CA LEU A 54 3.26 4.16 16.14
C LEU A 54 3.57 4.06 17.64
N SER A 55 2.54 4.12 18.50
CA SER A 55 2.68 3.91 19.95
C SER A 55 2.64 2.44 20.37
N GLY A 56 2.63 1.51 19.42
CA GLY A 56 2.66 0.07 19.68
C GLY A 56 1.32 -0.53 20.11
N LYS A 57 0.20 0.21 20.00
CA LYS A 57 -1.14 -0.26 20.39
C LYS A 57 -1.79 -1.08 19.27
N PHE A 58 -1.14 -2.17 18.86
CA PHE A 58 -1.60 -3.04 17.78
C PHE A 58 -2.90 -3.80 18.10
N ASN A 59 -3.20 -4.02 19.38
CA ASN A 59 -4.41 -4.73 19.84
C ASN A 59 -5.67 -3.84 19.91
N ASP A 60 -5.60 -2.60 19.43
CA ASP A 60 -6.77 -1.71 19.43
C ASP A 60 -7.73 -2.11 18.30
N PRO A 61 -9.02 -2.41 18.58
CA PRO A 61 -9.99 -2.80 17.56
C PRO A 61 -10.15 -1.79 16.43
N ARG A 62 -9.92 -0.49 16.71
CA ARG A 62 -9.97 0.55 15.66
C ARG A 62 -8.85 0.41 14.65
N VAL A 63 -7.65 0.04 15.11
CA VAL A 63 -6.48 -0.18 14.25
C VAL A 63 -6.71 -1.41 13.39
N GLY A 64 -7.16 -2.53 13.99
CA GLY A 64 -7.48 -3.76 13.24
C GLY A 64 -8.53 -3.53 12.16
N ARG A 65 -9.59 -2.78 12.46
CA ARG A 65 -10.65 -2.43 11.50
C ARG A 65 -10.12 -1.59 10.33
N ASP A 66 -9.34 -0.55 10.60
CA ASP A 66 -8.84 0.33 9.55
C ASP A 66 -7.80 -0.39 8.65
N ILE A 67 -7.02 -1.33 9.22
CA ILE A 67 -6.15 -2.22 8.44
C ILE A 67 -6.99 -3.15 7.57
N LEU A 68 -8.03 -3.79 8.13
CA LEU A 68 -8.90 -4.72 7.39
C LEU A 68 -9.58 -4.03 6.21
N PHE A 69 -10.08 -2.80 6.38
CA PHE A 69 -10.64 -2.02 5.27
C PHE A 69 -9.61 -1.73 4.19
N GLY A 70 -8.35 -1.43 4.57
CA GLY A 70 -7.27 -1.25 3.59
C GLY A 70 -6.95 -2.54 2.84
N LEU A 71 -6.92 -3.69 3.52
CA LEU A 71 -6.75 -5.00 2.88
C LEU A 71 -7.91 -5.29 1.91
N THR A 72 -9.17 -5.04 2.28
CA THR A 72 -10.31 -5.16 1.36
C THR A 72 -10.17 -4.22 0.15
N ASN A 73 -9.72 -2.98 0.38
CA ASN A 73 -9.45 -2.03 -0.70
C ASN A 73 -8.36 -2.53 -1.66
N SER A 74 -7.37 -3.28 -1.17
CA SER A 74 -6.35 -3.85 -2.04
C SER A 74 -6.88 -4.93 -2.98
N VAL A 75 -7.84 -5.75 -2.52
CA VAL A 75 -8.54 -6.72 -3.36
C VAL A 75 -9.37 -6.01 -4.42
N TYR A 76 -10.07 -4.95 -4.03
CA TYR A 76 -10.82 -4.10 -4.96
C TYR A 76 -9.92 -3.51 -6.05
N VAL A 77 -8.80 -2.90 -5.67
CA VAL A 77 -7.82 -2.33 -6.61
C VAL A 77 -7.29 -3.42 -7.53
N MET A 78 -7.00 -4.61 -7.02
CA MET A 78 -6.54 -5.74 -7.84
C MET A 78 -7.59 -6.19 -8.85
N ILE A 79 -8.86 -6.28 -8.46
CA ILE A 79 -9.94 -6.65 -9.37
C ILE A 79 -10.13 -5.57 -10.45
N SER A 80 -10.13 -4.29 -10.07
CA SER A 80 -10.14 -3.17 -11.02
C SER A 80 -8.97 -3.23 -11.99
N TRP A 81 -7.79 -3.61 -11.50
CA TRP A 81 -6.60 -3.81 -12.31
C TRP A 81 -6.79 -4.91 -13.35
N CYS A 82 -7.23 -6.09 -12.92
CA CYS A 82 -7.51 -7.23 -13.81
C CYS A 82 -8.63 -6.91 -14.82
N LEU A 83 -9.64 -6.15 -14.43
CA LEU A 83 -10.71 -5.73 -15.34
C LEU A 83 -10.18 -4.81 -16.45
N ILE A 84 -9.35 -3.83 -16.10
CA ILE A 84 -8.73 -2.93 -17.08
C ILE A 84 -7.80 -3.73 -18.01
N ALA A 85 -7.09 -4.72 -17.46
CA ALA A 85 -6.26 -5.64 -18.24
C ALA A 85 -7.06 -6.46 -19.26
N ALA A 86 -8.21 -6.99 -18.85
CA ALA A 86 -9.08 -7.74 -19.74
C ALA A 86 -9.68 -6.86 -20.86
N LEU A 87 -9.98 -5.59 -20.57
CA LEU A 87 -10.59 -4.66 -21.52
C LEU A 87 -9.58 -4.04 -22.50
N TRP A 88 -8.30 -3.92 -22.11
CA TRP A 88 -7.22 -3.45 -22.97
C TRP A 88 -6.04 -4.43 -22.97
N PRO A 89 -6.15 -5.57 -23.69
CA PRO A 89 -5.11 -6.60 -23.72
C PRO A 89 -3.77 -6.13 -24.31
N GLN A 90 -3.82 -5.09 -25.15
CA GLN A 90 -2.61 -4.46 -25.73
C GLN A 90 -1.89 -3.51 -24.78
N ALA A 91 -2.43 -3.25 -23.60
CA ALA A 91 -1.68 -2.56 -22.57
C ALA A 91 -0.61 -3.54 -22.06
N GLU A 92 0.66 -3.19 -22.21
CA GLU A 92 1.77 -3.87 -21.55
C GLU A 92 1.66 -3.61 -20.05
N ILE A 93 0.75 -4.32 -19.40
CA ILE A 93 0.44 -4.15 -17.99
C ILE A 93 1.54 -4.83 -17.24
N PHE A 94 2.64 -4.10 -17.04
CA PHE A 94 3.78 -4.36 -16.17
C PHE A 94 3.73 -5.77 -15.54
N GLU A 95 4.06 -6.77 -16.35
CA GLU A 95 4.41 -8.07 -15.80
C GLU A 95 5.74 -7.83 -15.08
N ASN A 96 5.74 -7.90 -13.75
CA ASN A 96 6.94 -7.83 -12.93
C ASN A 96 7.81 -9.09 -13.17
N PHE A 97 8.20 -9.34 -14.42
CA PHE A 97 9.12 -10.39 -14.84
C PHE A 97 10.49 -10.28 -14.15
N GLN A 98 10.81 -9.12 -13.59
CA GLN A 98 12.01 -8.90 -12.79
C GLN A 98 11.99 -9.66 -11.45
N LEU A 99 10.81 -10.03 -10.91
CA LEU A 99 10.73 -10.93 -9.76
C LEU A 99 11.01 -12.40 -10.13
N LEU A 100 10.95 -12.74 -11.43
CA LEU A 100 11.23 -14.08 -11.97
C LEU A 100 12.73 -14.32 -12.32
N SER A 101 13.64 -13.40 -12.03
CA SER A 101 15.08 -13.58 -12.37
C SER A 101 15.99 -13.86 -11.16
N GLY A 102 15.41 -14.33 -10.06
CA GLY A 102 16.11 -14.95 -8.93
C GLY A 102 16.25 -14.05 -7.69
N GLY A 103 16.56 -14.67 -6.55
CA GLY A 103 16.55 -14.03 -5.22
C GLY A 103 17.45 -12.79 -5.07
N ARG A 104 18.46 -12.63 -5.94
CA ARG A 104 19.33 -11.44 -5.98
C ARG A 104 18.61 -10.18 -6.52
N GLN A 105 17.64 -10.33 -7.42
CA GLN A 105 16.88 -9.19 -7.94
C GLN A 105 15.79 -8.70 -6.97
N ILE A 106 15.35 -9.57 -6.05
CA ILE A 106 14.47 -9.17 -4.93
C ILE A 106 15.15 -8.05 -4.11
N LEU A 107 16.45 -8.19 -3.80
CA LEU A 107 17.20 -7.16 -3.06
C LEU A 107 17.39 -5.86 -3.86
N LEU A 108 17.50 -5.93 -5.19
CA LEU A 108 17.67 -4.75 -6.05
C LEU A 108 16.35 -3.98 -6.26
N HIS A 109 15.19 -4.67 -6.26
CA HIS A 109 13.86 -4.04 -6.40
C HIS A 109 13.19 -3.69 -5.06
N LEU A 110 13.67 -4.24 -3.94
CA LEU A 110 13.25 -3.81 -2.60
C LEU A 110 13.64 -2.35 -2.30
N GLY A 111 14.63 -1.78 -3.01
CA GLY A 111 15.10 -0.41 -2.80
C GLY A 111 14.28 0.66 -3.54
N PRO A 112 14.42 0.82 -4.87
CA PRO A 112 13.87 1.97 -5.58
C PRO A 112 12.34 1.92 -5.75
N ASP A 113 11.80 0.79 -6.21
CA ASP A 113 10.39 0.70 -6.63
C ASP A 113 9.44 0.67 -5.45
N ARG A 114 9.82 -0.04 -4.37
CA ARG A 114 9.03 -0.09 -3.13
C ARG A 114 9.02 1.24 -2.37
N THR A 115 10.14 1.97 -2.38
CA THR A 115 10.21 3.34 -1.82
C THR A 115 9.33 4.30 -2.60
N ALA A 116 9.23 4.13 -3.93
CA ALA A 116 8.34 4.93 -4.76
C ALA A 116 6.86 4.71 -4.40
N SER A 117 6.42 3.47 -4.10
CA SER A 117 5.02 3.19 -3.72
C SER A 117 4.61 3.87 -2.41
N LEU A 118 5.48 3.85 -1.39
CA LEU A 118 5.21 4.54 -0.11
C LEU A 118 5.21 6.06 -0.29
N SER A 119 6.12 6.58 -1.11
CA SER A 119 6.18 8.00 -1.43
C SER A 119 4.92 8.46 -2.18
N TYR A 120 4.44 7.66 -3.13
CA TYR A 120 3.19 7.89 -3.85
C TYR A 120 1.99 7.99 -2.90
N CYS A 121 1.88 7.04 -1.94
CA CYS A 121 0.83 7.07 -0.93
C CYS A 121 0.79 8.37 -0.12
N PHE A 122 1.97 8.81 0.29
CA PHE A 122 2.10 10.03 1.05
C PHE A 122 1.83 11.28 0.21
N VAL A 123 2.25 11.32 -1.05
CA VAL A 123 1.94 12.43 -1.97
C VAL A 123 0.44 12.53 -2.18
N CYS A 124 -0.26 11.42 -2.45
CA CYS A 124 -1.72 11.42 -2.58
C CYS A 124 -2.41 11.89 -1.30
N PHE A 125 -1.90 11.50 -0.13
CA PHE A 125 -2.39 12.01 1.16
C PHE A 125 -2.13 13.51 1.35
N LEU A 126 -0.94 14.00 0.97
CA LEU A 126 -0.59 15.42 1.02
C LEU A 126 -1.47 16.25 0.10
N VAL A 127 -1.73 15.78 -1.12
CA VAL A 127 -2.65 16.41 -2.07
C VAL A 127 -4.06 16.44 -1.48
N PHE A 128 -4.54 15.33 -0.91
CA PHE A 128 -5.85 15.27 -0.26
C PHE A 128 -5.97 16.30 0.86
N VAL A 129 -5.01 16.34 1.80
CA VAL A 129 -5.08 17.25 2.94
C VAL A 129 -4.84 18.70 2.51
N GLY A 130 -3.93 18.95 1.56
CA GLY A 130 -3.67 20.27 1.00
C GLY A 130 -4.91 20.86 0.33
N VAL A 131 -5.58 20.08 -0.52
CA VAL A 131 -6.84 20.48 -1.16
C VAL A 131 -7.95 20.66 -0.12
N ALA A 132 -8.07 19.75 0.84
CA ALA A 132 -9.05 19.89 1.93
C ALA A 132 -8.81 21.14 2.79
N SER A 133 -7.55 21.54 2.96
CA SER A 133 -7.14 22.75 3.68
C SER A 133 -7.51 24.02 2.92
N LEU A 134 -7.21 24.06 1.62
CA LEU A 134 -7.48 25.21 0.74
C LEU A 134 -8.96 25.39 0.44
N THR A 135 -9.62 24.33 -0.02
CA THR A 135 -11.01 24.39 -0.50
C THR A 135 -12.06 24.28 0.62
N ARG A 136 -11.65 23.86 1.83
CA ARG A 136 -12.53 23.57 2.98
C ARG A 136 -13.65 22.56 2.68
N SER A 137 -13.67 21.94 1.50
CA SER A 137 -14.68 20.98 1.06
C SER A 137 -14.09 19.58 1.00
N ARG A 138 -14.72 18.64 1.72
CA ARG A 138 -14.31 17.23 1.72
C ARG A 138 -14.49 16.59 0.35
N THR A 139 -15.53 17.00 -0.40
CA THR A 139 -15.82 16.46 -1.73
C THR A 139 -14.76 16.87 -2.75
N MET A 140 -14.32 18.12 -2.74
CA MET A 140 -13.26 18.60 -3.63
C MET A 140 -11.93 17.87 -3.37
N ALA A 141 -11.62 17.58 -2.11
CA ALA A 141 -10.44 16.79 -1.76
C ALA A 141 -10.52 15.34 -2.28
N ILE A 142 -11.68 14.70 -2.17
CA ILE A 142 -11.91 13.34 -2.72
C ILE A 142 -11.76 13.34 -4.23
N VAL A 143 -12.43 14.26 -4.94
CA VAL A 143 -12.37 14.33 -6.41
C VAL A 143 -10.93 14.60 -6.87
N THR A 144 -10.25 15.57 -6.27
CA THR A 144 -8.89 15.93 -6.69
C THR A 144 -7.90 14.80 -6.41
N SER A 145 -8.01 14.12 -5.27
CA SER A 145 -7.15 12.97 -4.96
C SER A 145 -7.42 11.75 -5.85
N ALA A 146 -8.67 11.46 -6.20
CA ALA A 146 -9.02 10.39 -7.13
C ALA A 146 -8.51 10.69 -8.54
N VAL A 147 -8.73 11.91 -9.04
CA VAL A 147 -8.28 12.34 -10.37
C VAL A 147 -6.75 12.33 -10.46
N SER A 148 -6.06 12.95 -9.50
CA SER A 148 -4.58 12.97 -9.50
C SER A 148 -3.99 11.56 -9.43
N SER A 149 -4.53 10.69 -8.58
CA SER A 149 -4.04 9.30 -8.48
C SER A 149 -4.31 8.51 -9.76
N GLY A 150 -5.50 8.62 -10.35
CA GLY A 150 -5.84 7.91 -11.59
C GLY A 150 -5.01 8.37 -12.79
N LEU A 151 -4.79 9.68 -12.92
CA LEU A 151 -3.95 10.23 -13.99
C LEU A 151 -2.48 9.82 -13.84
N LEU A 152 -1.92 9.94 -12.62
CA LEU A 152 -0.56 9.50 -12.36
C LEU A 152 -0.39 8.00 -12.67
N GLN A 153 -1.31 7.16 -12.20
CA GLN A 153 -1.23 5.73 -12.46
C GLN A 153 -1.35 5.39 -13.95
N GLY A 154 -2.24 6.06 -14.68
CA GLY A 154 -2.37 5.91 -16.13
C GLY A 154 -1.08 6.26 -16.88
N THR A 155 -0.37 7.30 -16.43
CA THR A 155 0.94 7.67 -17.01
C THR A 155 2.06 6.69 -16.65
N ILE A 156 2.12 6.23 -15.40
CA ILE A 156 3.14 5.29 -14.92
C ILE A 156 3.04 3.97 -15.69
N CYS A 157 1.81 3.51 -15.92
CA CYS A 157 1.55 2.23 -16.58
C CYS A 157 1.38 2.35 -18.09
N GLN A 158 1.69 3.52 -18.67
CA GLN A 158 1.67 3.78 -20.11
C GLN A 158 0.38 3.32 -20.81
N LEU A 159 -0.76 3.42 -20.10
CA LEU A 159 -2.03 2.89 -20.58
C LEU A 159 -2.62 3.81 -21.67
N PRO A 160 -3.37 3.24 -22.63
CA PRO A 160 -4.07 4.04 -23.65
C PRO A 160 -4.97 5.09 -23.01
N LEU A 161 -5.04 6.29 -23.62
CA LEU A 161 -5.88 7.41 -23.14
C LEU A 161 -7.36 7.02 -22.93
N THR A 162 -7.85 6.02 -23.67
CA THR A 162 -9.22 5.50 -23.55
C THR A 162 -9.50 4.80 -22.20
N SER A 163 -8.46 4.28 -21.53
CA SER A 163 -8.57 3.61 -20.23
C SER A 163 -8.52 4.59 -19.04
N TRP A 164 -8.11 5.84 -19.25
CA TRP A 164 -7.84 6.80 -18.17
C TRP A 164 -9.11 7.15 -17.37
N GLY A 165 -10.27 7.17 -18.03
CA GLY A 165 -11.56 7.36 -17.35
C GLY A 165 -11.86 6.26 -16.33
N LEU A 166 -11.65 4.99 -16.71
CA LEU A 166 -11.84 3.85 -15.81
C LEU A 166 -10.79 3.78 -14.71
N MET A 167 -9.55 4.19 -15.00
CA MET A 167 -8.50 4.37 -13.98
C MET A 167 -8.93 5.38 -12.93
N VAL A 168 -9.33 6.59 -13.33
CA VAL A 168 -9.79 7.63 -12.39
C VAL A 168 -11.00 7.15 -11.59
N LEU A 169 -11.98 6.49 -12.23
CA LEU A 169 -13.14 5.93 -11.54
C LEU A 169 -12.75 4.86 -10.51
N SER A 170 -11.76 4.03 -10.80
CA SER A 170 -11.26 3.01 -9.87
C SER A 170 -10.58 3.61 -8.63
N PHE A 171 -10.05 4.82 -8.71
CA PHE A 171 -9.47 5.51 -7.55
C PHE A 171 -10.50 6.28 -6.71
N VAL A 172 -11.76 6.43 -7.15
CA VAL A 172 -12.80 7.13 -6.39
C VAL A 172 -13.11 6.42 -5.06
N PRO A 173 -13.35 5.10 -5.00
CA PRO A 173 -13.58 4.41 -3.72
C PRO A 173 -12.37 4.49 -2.78
N VAL A 174 -11.15 4.44 -3.33
CA VAL A 174 -9.91 4.60 -2.58
C VAL A 174 -9.84 5.98 -1.94
N ALA A 175 -10.16 7.04 -2.67
CA ALA A 175 -10.19 8.41 -2.17
C ALA A 175 -11.28 8.63 -1.11
N ILE A 176 -12.46 8.00 -1.28
CA ILE A 176 -13.52 8.01 -0.27
C ILE A 176 -13.05 7.31 1.01
N GLY A 177 -12.43 6.14 0.89
CA GLY A 177 -11.86 5.38 2.01
C GLY A 177 -10.77 6.16 2.74
N LEU A 178 -9.85 6.80 1.99
CA LEU A 178 -8.82 7.68 2.54
C LEU A 178 -9.44 8.81 3.37
N SER A 179 -10.52 9.42 2.88
CA SER A 179 -11.19 10.49 3.59
C SER A 179 -11.82 10.04 4.92
N ARG A 180 -12.14 8.75 5.08
CA ARG A 180 -12.87 8.17 6.23
C ARG A 180 -11.94 7.52 7.25
N PHE A 181 -10.97 6.74 6.79
CA PHE A 181 -10.10 5.89 7.62
C PHE A 181 -8.67 6.42 7.72
N GLY A 182 -8.30 7.41 6.90
CA GLY A 182 -7.02 8.11 6.99
C GLY A 182 -5.84 7.38 6.36
N LEU A 183 -4.62 7.79 6.76
CA LEU A 183 -3.37 7.33 6.17
C LEU A 183 -3.16 5.82 6.32
N LEU A 184 -3.57 5.26 7.48
CA LEU A 184 -3.37 3.84 7.77
C LEU A 184 -4.05 2.95 6.73
N PHE A 185 -5.31 3.25 6.39
CA PHE A 185 -6.08 2.55 5.36
C PHE A 185 -5.38 2.55 3.99
N TYR A 186 -4.79 3.69 3.62
CA TYR A 186 -4.15 3.82 2.32
C TYR A 186 -2.82 3.06 2.27
N VAL A 187 -2.01 3.16 3.33
CA VAL A 187 -0.75 2.42 3.45
C VAL A 187 -1.00 0.92 3.47
N THR A 188 -1.97 0.44 4.25
CA THR A 188 -2.29 -0.99 4.33
C THR A 188 -2.88 -1.50 3.02
N GLY A 189 -3.67 -0.69 2.31
CA GLY A 189 -4.14 -1.00 0.96
C GLY A 189 -3.01 -1.10 -0.06
N ALA A 190 -2.03 -0.20 -0.02
CA ALA A 190 -0.87 -0.28 -0.89
C ALA A 190 0.01 -1.50 -0.59
N VAL A 191 0.24 -1.81 0.70
CA VAL A 191 0.96 -3.03 1.12
C VAL A 191 0.21 -4.27 0.65
N GLY A 192 -1.11 -4.33 0.85
CA GLY A 192 -1.95 -5.43 0.39
C GLY A 192 -1.89 -5.61 -1.12
N ALA A 193 -1.97 -4.52 -1.89
CA ALA A 193 -1.92 -4.58 -3.35
C ALA A 193 -0.56 -5.10 -3.82
N ALA A 194 0.51 -4.69 -3.14
CA ALA A 194 1.85 -5.13 -3.44
C ALA A 194 2.19 -6.55 -2.94
N LEU A 195 1.36 -7.13 -2.05
CA LEU A 195 1.38 -8.56 -1.69
C LEU A 195 0.57 -9.40 -2.68
N LEU A 196 -0.53 -8.85 -3.21
CA LEU A 196 -1.34 -9.53 -4.22
C LEU A 196 -0.73 -9.46 -5.62
N GLY A 197 0.16 -8.49 -5.88
CA GLY A 197 0.86 -8.33 -7.17
C GLY A 197 1.93 -9.39 -7.47
N PHE A 198 2.13 -10.37 -6.60
CA PHE A 198 3.00 -11.52 -6.91
C PHE A 198 2.32 -12.42 -7.96
N PRO A 199 3.04 -12.85 -9.01
CA PRO A 199 2.46 -13.70 -10.05
C PRO A 199 2.13 -15.08 -9.46
N VAL A 200 0.84 -15.35 -9.27
CA VAL A 200 0.33 -16.64 -8.81
C VAL A 200 0.13 -17.53 -10.03
N THR A 201 0.81 -18.67 -10.07
CA THR A 201 0.61 -19.69 -11.10
C THR A 201 -0.03 -20.92 -10.49
N THR A 202 -0.92 -21.55 -11.24
CA THR A 202 -1.55 -22.84 -10.89
C THR A 202 -0.67 -24.03 -11.29
N ASN A 203 0.39 -23.80 -12.06
CA ASN A 203 1.33 -24.84 -12.48
C ASN A 203 2.37 -25.07 -11.39
N ALA A 204 2.26 -26.20 -10.68
CA ALA A 204 3.17 -26.59 -9.60
C ALA A 204 4.63 -26.76 -10.07
N ASP A 205 4.84 -26.99 -11.37
CA ASP A 205 6.16 -27.20 -11.98
C ASP A 205 6.88 -25.88 -12.32
N ALA A 206 6.22 -24.74 -12.19
CA ALA A 206 6.84 -23.45 -12.45
C ALA A 206 7.90 -23.15 -11.38
N PHE A 207 9.12 -22.78 -11.80
CA PHE A 207 10.23 -22.54 -10.86
C PHE A 207 9.93 -21.43 -9.82
N TYR A 208 8.98 -20.54 -10.12
CA TYR A 208 8.53 -19.43 -9.28
C TYR A 208 7.25 -19.72 -8.47
N PHE A 209 6.72 -20.95 -8.53
CA PHE A 209 5.50 -21.36 -7.82
C PHE A 209 5.60 -21.09 -6.30
N GLN A 210 6.72 -21.43 -5.68
CA GLN A 210 6.95 -21.20 -4.26
C GLN A 210 7.01 -19.71 -3.91
N THR A 211 7.65 -18.89 -4.75
CA THR A 211 7.76 -17.43 -4.54
C THR A 211 6.43 -16.71 -4.77
N GLY A 212 5.62 -17.18 -5.73
CA GLY A 212 4.30 -16.62 -6.02
C GLY A 212 3.28 -16.82 -4.89
N LEU A 213 3.41 -17.89 -4.11
CA LEU A 213 2.50 -18.19 -2.98
C LEU A 213 2.76 -17.35 -1.72
N VAL A 214 3.96 -16.79 -1.56
CA VAL A 214 4.35 -16.03 -0.35
C VAL A 214 3.46 -14.80 -0.16
N GLY A 215 3.20 -14.04 -1.22
CA GLY A 215 2.39 -12.82 -1.16
C GLY A 215 0.96 -13.07 -0.67
N PRO A 216 0.18 -13.95 -1.32
CA PRO A 216 -1.17 -14.31 -0.89
C PRO A 216 -1.24 -14.95 0.50
N LEU A 217 -0.24 -15.77 0.89
CA LEU A 217 -0.20 -16.37 2.22
C LEU A 217 -0.01 -15.32 3.33
N ILE A 218 0.94 -14.40 3.16
CA ILE A 218 1.15 -13.29 4.09
C ILE A 218 -0.11 -12.41 4.15
N PHE A 219 -0.72 -12.15 3.00
CA PHE A 219 -1.98 -11.41 2.92
C PHE A 219 -3.10 -12.09 3.74
N GLY A 220 -3.29 -13.40 3.57
CA GLY A 220 -4.26 -14.19 4.32
C GLY A 220 -3.99 -14.17 5.84
N LEU A 221 -2.72 -14.32 6.25
CA LEU A 221 -2.33 -14.23 7.66
C LEU A 221 -2.62 -12.85 8.25
N LEU A 222 -2.35 -11.77 7.49
CA LEU A 222 -2.66 -10.40 7.91
C LEU A 222 -4.17 -10.18 8.04
N VAL A 223 -4.98 -10.71 7.11
CA VAL A 223 -6.45 -10.65 7.20
C VAL A 223 -6.94 -11.39 8.46
N ILE A 224 -6.44 -12.60 8.73
CA ILE A 224 -6.84 -13.38 9.90
C ILE A 224 -6.45 -12.65 11.19
N PHE A 225 -5.21 -12.14 11.26
CA PHE A 225 -4.70 -11.40 12.42
C PHE A 225 -5.50 -10.10 12.69
N THR A 226 -5.79 -9.35 11.62
CA THR A 226 -6.53 -8.08 11.73
C THR A 226 -8.02 -8.29 12.01
N ALA A 227 -8.61 -9.36 11.47
CA ALA A 227 -9.96 -9.77 11.82
C ALA A 227 -10.06 -10.19 13.30
N ALA A 228 -9.09 -10.97 13.80
CA ALA A 228 -9.05 -11.37 15.21
C ALA A 228 -8.92 -10.18 16.17
N THR A 229 -8.04 -9.23 15.86
CA THR A 229 -7.87 -7.99 16.65
C THR A 229 -9.08 -7.06 16.56
N SER A 230 -9.77 -7.01 15.41
CA SER A 230 -11.00 -6.20 15.25
C SER A 230 -12.19 -6.72 16.08
N CYS A 231 -12.26 -8.03 16.33
CA CYS A 231 -13.30 -8.65 17.17
C CYS A 231 -13.03 -8.54 18.68
N GLY A 232 -11.94 -7.88 19.11
CA GLY A 232 -11.61 -7.70 20.53
C GLY A 232 -11.14 -8.97 21.25
N ARG A 233 -10.84 -10.05 20.52
CA ARG A 233 -10.24 -11.27 21.09
C ARG A 233 -8.74 -11.07 21.25
N SER A 234 -8.27 -11.02 22.49
CA SER A 234 -6.85 -11.06 22.84
C SER A 234 -6.23 -12.38 22.35
N LEU A 235 -5.02 -12.31 21.78
CA LEU A 235 -4.20 -13.47 21.35
C LEU A 235 -4.05 -14.57 22.43
N SER A 236 -4.20 -14.21 23.70
CA SER A 236 -4.17 -15.16 24.82
C SER A 236 -5.24 -16.24 24.75
N THR A 237 -6.41 -15.94 24.18
CA THR A 237 -7.53 -16.90 24.09
C THR A 237 -7.34 -17.96 23.00
N PHE A 238 -6.48 -17.69 22.00
CA PHE A 238 -6.25 -18.63 20.89
C PHE A 238 -5.09 -19.61 21.16
N LEU A 239 -4.09 -19.19 21.94
CA LEU A 239 -2.91 -20.00 22.25
C LEU A 239 -3.04 -20.82 23.53
N ILE A 240 -3.95 -20.45 24.43
CA ILE A 240 -4.24 -21.19 25.66
C ILE A 240 -5.75 -21.39 25.74
N PRO A 241 -6.29 -22.54 25.28
CA PRO A 241 -7.66 -22.89 25.59
C PRO A 241 -7.76 -23.01 27.11
N GLU A 242 -8.51 -22.13 27.76
CA GLU A 242 -8.75 -22.26 29.20
C GLU A 242 -9.34 -23.64 29.48
N PRO A 243 -8.80 -24.40 30.46
CA PRO A 243 -9.38 -25.65 30.86
C PRO A 243 -10.80 -25.37 31.33
N ARG A 244 -11.79 -25.97 30.65
CA ARG A 244 -13.19 -25.91 31.05
C ARG A 244 -13.29 -26.29 32.53
N SER A 245 -13.56 -25.33 33.40
CA SER A 245 -13.94 -25.62 34.77
C SER A 245 -15.26 -26.38 34.72
N SER A 246 -15.21 -27.69 34.94
CA SER A 246 -16.39 -28.50 35.20
C SER A 246 -17.07 -27.93 36.44
N LYS A 247 -18.24 -27.30 36.27
CA LYS A 247 -19.15 -27.08 37.38
C LYS A 247 -19.60 -28.46 37.85
N SER A 248 -19.03 -28.95 38.94
CA SER A 248 -19.60 -30.06 39.70
C SER A 248 -20.88 -29.56 40.37
N SER A 249 -21.92 -30.36 40.14
CA SER A 249 -23.22 -30.39 40.84
C SER A 249 -23.09 -30.30 42.36
#